data_AF-A0A8J6LX86-F1
#
_entry.id   AF-A0A8J6LX86-F1
#
_cell.length_a   1.000
_cell.length_b   1.000
_cell.length_c   1.000
_cell.angle_alpha   90.00
_cell.angle_beta   90.00
_cell.angle_gamma   90.00
#
_symmetry.space_group_name_H-M   'P 1'
#
loop_
_entity.id
_entity.type
_entity.pdbx_description
1 polymer ?
#
loop_
_entity_poly.entity_id
_entity_poly.type
_entity_poly.pdbx_seq_one_letter_code
_entity_poly.pdbx_strand_id
1 'polypeptide(L)'
;NLRRSARAAVAAGARVARALEILGDDVPEHLASAGQLRVEHKQASLEELGALSEPALTKDAIAGRIRRLLAMADKKASDLGIPGTEANLTPDMLVP
;
A
#
# COMPACT_ATOMS: atom_id res chain seq x y z
N ASN A 1 -20.44 -5.79 -1.61
CA ASN A 1 -19.35 -5.71 -0.60
C ASN A 1 -18.09 -6.44 -1.05
N LEU A 2 -18.08 -7.76 -1.24
CA LEU A 2 -16.86 -8.51 -1.63
C LEU A 2 -16.15 -8.01 -2.90
N ARG A 3 -16.89 -7.76 -4.00
CA ARG A 3 -16.31 -7.22 -5.25
C ARG A 3 -15.68 -5.83 -5.06
N ARG A 4 -16.27 -4.98 -4.22
CA ARG A 4 -15.75 -3.65 -3.86
C ARG A 4 -14.46 -3.76 -3.05
N SER A 5 -14.45 -4.65 -2.06
CA SER A 5 -13.27 -4.93 -1.21
C SER A 5 -12.09 -5.46 -2.02
N ALA A 6 -12.33 -6.35 -2.99
CA ALA A 6 -11.27 -6.88 -3.86
C ALA A 6 -10.66 -5.80 -4.76
N ARG A 7 -11.48 -4.91 -5.35
CA ARG A 7 -10.97 -3.78 -6.15
C ARG A 7 -10.15 -2.81 -5.31
N ALA A 8 -10.64 -2.47 -4.11
CA ALA A 8 -9.91 -1.62 -3.18
C ALA A 8 -8.55 -2.23 -2.78
N ALA A 9 -8.49 -3.55 -2.58
CA ALA A 9 -7.24 -4.25 -2.28
C ALA A 9 -6.25 -4.21 -3.45
N VAL A 10 -6.73 -4.40 -4.68
CA VAL A 10 -5.91 -4.31 -5.91
C VAL A 10 -5.39 -2.88 -6.12
N ALA A 11 -6.24 -1.86 -5.97
CA ALA A 11 -5.86 -0.46 -6.06
C ALA A 11 -4.81 -0.10 -5.00
N ALA A 12 -5.02 -0.54 -3.74
CA ALA A 12 -4.03 -0.39 -2.68
C ALA A 12 -2.70 -1.08 -3.03
N GLY A 13 -2.73 -2.27 -3.63
CA GLY A 13 -1.53 -2.97 -4.11
C GLY A 13 -0.74 -2.16 -5.15
N ALA A 14 -1.42 -1.59 -6.15
CA ALA A 14 -0.78 -0.76 -7.17
C ALA A 14 -0.13 0.51 -6.58
N ARG A 15 -0.85 1.21 -5.68
CA ARG A 15 -0.31 2.38 -4.98
C ARG A 15 0.91 2.06 -4.13
N VAL A 16 0.87 0.93 -3.42
CA VAL A 16 1.96 0.50 -2.55
C VAL A 16 3.20 0.12 -3.35
N ALA A 17 3.04 -0.56 -4.49
CA ALA A 17 4.16 -0.84 -5.39
C ALA A 17 4.85 0.48 -5.82
N ARG A 18 4.05 1.47 -6.24
CA ARG A 18 4.55 2.80 -6.58
C ARG A 18 5.23 3.50 -5.40
N ALA A 19 4.70 3.36 -4.19
CA ALA A 19 5.29 3.94 -2.99
C ALA A 19 6.68 3.38 -2.70
N LEU A 20 6.87 2.06 -2.86
CA LEU A 20 8.17 1.42 -2.70
C LEU A 20 9.18 1.89 -3.76
N GLU A 21 8.75 2.09 -5.00
CA GLU A 21 9.60 2.66 -6.07
C GLU A 21 10.04 4.10 -5.76
N ILE A 22 9.13 4.95 -5.28
CA ILE A 22 9.44 6.36 -4.96
C ILE A 22 10.42 6.45 -3.79
N LEU A 23 10.20 5.62 -2.76
CA LEU A 23 10.99 5.69 -1.53
C LEU A 23 12.34 4.99 -1.67
N GLY A 24 12.42 3.87 -2.40
CA GLY A 24 13.65 3.10 -2.55
C GLY A 24 14.22 2.70 -1.17
N ASP A 25 15.51 2.91 -0.98
CA ASP A 25 16.23 2.57 0.26
C ASP A 25 15.88 3.49 1.45
N ASP A 26 15.17 4.59 1.22
CA ASP A 26 14.77 5.52 2.29
C ASP A 26 13.54 5.04 3.08
N VAL A 27 12.91 3.93 2.68
CA VAL A 27 11.72 3.43 3.35
C VAL A 27 12.08 2.76 4.69
N PRO A 28 11.41 3.11 5.81
CA PRO A 28 11.59 2.38 7.06
C PRO A 28 11.19 0.91 6.91
N GLU A 29 12.01 0.00 7.42
CA GLU A 29 11.86 -1.47 7.26
C GLU A 29 10.45 -1.98 7.61
N HIS A 30 9.89 -1.53 8.73
CA HIS A 30 8.55 -1.94 9.17
C HIS A 30 7.41 -1.47 8.23
N LEU A 31 7.63 -0.40 7.44
CA LEU A 31 6.72 0.04 6.38
C LEU A 31 6.98 -0.71 5.08
N ALA A 32 8.25 -0.97 4.77
CA ALA A 32 8.67 -1.77 3.60
C ALA A 32 8.06 -3.16 3.65
N SER A 33 8.19 -3.86 4.78
CA SER A 33 7.64 -5.18 5.03
C SER A 33 6.11 -5.20 4.86
N ALA A 34 5.41 -4.21 5.41
CA ALA A 34 3.96 -4.07 5.23
C ALA A 34 3.58 -3.82 3.75
N GLY A 35 4.39 -3.03 3.04
CA GLY A 35 4.21 -2.76 1.63
C GLY A 35 4.41 -4.00 0.76
N GLN A 36 5.48 -4.75 1.00
CA GLN A 36 5.80 -5.99 0.30
C GLN A 36 4.68 -7.01 0.45
N LEU A 37 4.18 -7.23 1.68
CA LEU A 37 3.04 -8.12 1.93
C LEU A 37 1.80 -7.73 1.11
N ARG A 38 1.50 -6.43 0.97
CA ARG A 38 0.37 -5.96 0.17
C ARG A 38 0.60 -6.14 -1.34
N VAL A 39 1.84 -6.00 -1.82
CA VAL A 39 2.20 -6.21 -3.23
C VAL A 39 2.17 -7.69 -3.60
N GLU A 40 2.65 -8.54 -2.71
CA GLU A 40 2.68 -10.00 -2.88
C GLU A 40 1.26 -10.60 -2.80
N HIS A 41 0.49 -10.22 -1.78
CA HIS A 41 -0.85 -10.73 -1.55
C HIS A 41 -1.93 -9.70 -1.93
N LYS A 42 -2.00 -9.36 -3.21
CA LYS A 42 -2.86 -8.27 -3.76
C LYS A 42 -4.33 -8.37 -3.38
N GLN A 43 -4.84 -9.59 -3.21
CA GLN A 43 -6.25 -9.86 -2.92
C GLN A 43 -6.52 -10.14 -1.43
N ALA A 44 -5.47 -10.29 -0.61
CA ALA A 44 -5.63 -10.55 0.81
C ALA A 44 -6.30 -9.37 1.53
N SER A 45 -7.20 -9.71 2.44
CA SER A 45 -7.77 -8.78 3.40
C SER A 45 -6.68 -8.21 4.33
N LEU A 46 -6.99 -7.12 5.03
CA LEU A 46 -6.07 -6.54 6.01
C LEU A 46 -5.85 -7.49 7.21
N GLU A 47 -6.82 -8.33 7.51
CA GLU A 47 -6.70 -9.33 8.58
C GLU A 47 -5.71 -10.43 8.19
N GLU A 48 -5.83 -10.96 6.97
CA GLU A 48 -4.87 -11.93 6.42
C GLU A 48 -3.46 -11.35 6.31
N LEU A 49 -3.31 -10.10 5.84
CA LEU A 49 -1.99 -9.45 5.81
C LEU A 49 -1.40 -9.26 7.21
N GLY A 50 -2.22 -8.94 8.21
CA GLY A 50 -1.79 -8.83 9.59
C GLY A 50 -1.27 -10.17 10.12
N ALA A 51 -1.98 -11.27 9.83
CA ALA A 51 -1.57 -12.60 10.21
C ALA A 51 -0.28 -13.09 9.51
N LEU A 52 -0.03 -12.65 8.27
CA LEU A 52 1.17 -12.99 7.49
C LEU A 52 2.41 -12.19 7.90
N SER A 53 2.25 -11.08 8.64
CA SER A 53 3.38 -10.27 9.09
C SER A 53 4.13 -10.90 10.26
N GLU A 54 5.42 -10.62 10.37
CA GLU A 54 6.27 -11.08 11.46
C GLU A 54 6.90 -9.88 12.19
N PRO A 55 6.59 -9.66 13.48
CA PRO A 55 5.57 -10.35 14.28
C PRO A 55 4.15 -10.10 13.74
N ALA A 56 3.22 -11.02 14.03
CA ALA A 56 1.82 -10.90 13.61
C ALA A 56 1.19 -9.59 14.11
N LEU A 57 0.44 -8.94 13.25
CA LEU A 57 -0.19 -7.65 13.49
C LEU A 57 -1.71 -7.75 13.40
N THR A 58 -2.39 -6.82 14.08
CA THR A 58 -3.82 -6.62 13.86
C THR A 58 -4.07 -5.97 12.51
N LYS A 59 -5.29 -6.13 11.97
CA LYS A 59 -5.73 -5.47 10.73
C LYS A 59 -5.50 -3.96 10.74
N ASP A 60 -5.65 -3.32 11.90
CA ASP A 60 -5.53 -1.87 12.05
C ASP A 60 -4.07 -1.42 12.08
N ALA A 61 -3.19 -2.23 12.68
CA ALA A 61 -1.76 -1.97 12.71
C ALA A 61 -1.14 -2.06 11.30
N ILE A 62 -1.46 -3.11 10.54
CA ILE A 62 -0.98 -3.25 9.16
C ILE A 62 -1.60 -2.17 8.24
N ALA A 63 -2.89 -1.84 8.41
CA ALA A 63 -3.52 -0.74 7.68
C ALA A 63 -2.86 0.61 7.98
N GLY A 64 -2.50 0.86 9.24
CA GLY A 64 -1.76 2.05 9.66
C GLY A 64 -0.39 2.15 9.01
N ARG A 65 0.35 1.03 8.92
CA ARG A 65 1.65 0.96 8.23
C ARG A 65 1.50 1.28 6.74
N ILE A 66 0.54 0.65 6.04
CA ILE A 66 0.29 0.92 4.61
C ILE A 66 -0.08 2.39 4.39
N ARG A 67 -0.95 2.99 5.20
CA ARG A 67 -1.30 4.41 5.08
C ARG A 67 -0.10 5.35 5.26
N ARG A 68 0.76 5.07 6.25
CA ARG A 68 1.98 5.86 6.47
C ARG A 68 2.98 5.73 5.32
N LEU A 69 3.12 4.53 4.76
CA LEU A 69 3.96 4.29 3.58
C LEU A 69 3.50 5.16 2.39
N LEU A 70 2.20 5.15 2.08
CA LEU A 70 1.63 5.95 1.00
C LEU A 70 1.83 7.46 1.24
N ALA A 71 1.53 7.94 2.44
CA ALA A 71 1.70 9.36 2.77
C ALA A 71 3.17 9.82 2.68
N MET A 72 4.12 8.97 3.09
CA MET A 72 5.55 9.26 2.97
C MET A 72 5.98 9.33 1.50
N ALA A 73 5.52 8.39 0.68
CA ALA A 73 5.82 8.39 -0.75
C ALA A 73 5.19 9.58 -1.48
N ASP A 74 3.93 9.92 -1.20
CA ASP A 74 3.26 11.06 -1.81
C ASP A 74 3.95 12.38 -1.43
N LYS A 75 4.44 12.50 -0.19
CA LYS A 75 5.26 13.65 0.22
C LYS A 75 6.57 13.72 -0.57
N LYS A 76 7.34 12.63 -0.62
CA LYS A 76 8.61 12.59 -1.38
C LYS A 76 8.39 12.87 -2.86
N ALA A 77 7.32 12.35 -3.46
CA ALA A 77 6.96 12.60 -4.84
C ALA A 77 6.67 14.09 -5.10
N SER A 78 5.92 14.73 -4.20
CA SER A 78 5.66 16.18 -4.25
C SER A 78 6.96 16.98 -4.16
N ASP A 79 7.86 16.63 -3.22
CA ASP A 79 9.13 17.32 -3.03
C ASP A 79 10.06 17.19 -4.26
N LEU A 80 9.98 16.05 -4.97
CA LEU A 80 10.73 15.78 -6.20
C LEU A 80 10.05 16.30 -7.48
N GLY A 81 8.81 16.80 -7.39
CA GLY A 81 8.03 17.22 -8.56
C GLY A 81 7.62 16.07 -9.48
N ILE A 82 7.52 14.84 -8.97
CA ILE A 82 7.10 13.65 -9.74
C ILE A 82 5.67 13.22 -9.38
N PRO A 83 4.98 12.44 -10.23
CA PRO A 83 3.66 11.91 -9.91
C PRO A 83 3.67 10.96 -8.70
N GLY A 84 2.68 11.13 -7.81
CA GLY A 84 2.52 10.36 -6.58
C GLY A 84 1.97 8.94 -6.77
N THR A 85 1.54 8.31 -5.69
CA THR A 85 1.15 6.89 -5.64
C THR A 85 -0.12 6.57 -6.43
N GLU A 86 -0.96 7.57 -6.73
CA GLU A 86 -2.21 7.38 -7.48
C GLU A 86 -2.02 7.47 -9.00
N ALA A 87 -0.83 7.86 -9.48
CA ALA A 87 -0.58 8.12 -10.90
C ALA A 87 -0.82 6.92 -11.84
N ASN A 88 -0.72 5.69 -11.31
CA ASN A 88 -0.89 4.45 -12.07
C ASN A 88 -2.29 3.82 -11.91
N LEU A 89 -3.23 4.48 -11.21
CA LEU A 89 -4.56 3.95 -11.02
C LEU A 89 -5.44 4.22 -12.25
N THR A 90 -6.07 3.18 -12.76
CA THR A 90 -7.09 3.34 -13.79
C THR A 90 -8.41 3.84 -13.19
N PRO A 91 -9.26 4.56 -13.94
CA PRO A 91 -10.56 5.01 -13.46
C PRO A 91 -11.41 3.87 -12.86
N ASP A 92 -11.33 2.68 -13.44
CA ASP A 92 -12.05 1.47 -12.97
C ASP A 92 -11.62 1.00 -11.58
N MET A 93 -10.40 1.36 -11.15
CA MET A 93 -9.87 1.07 -9.82
C MET A 93 -10.28 2.12 -8.78
N LEU A 94 -10.74 3.29 -9.21
CA LEU A 94 -11.12 4.42 -8.35
C LEU A 94 -12.62 4.48 -8.03
N VAL A 95 -13.46 3.69 -8.71
CA VAL A 95 -14.92 3.72 -8.52
C VAL A 95 -15.30 3.11 -7.15
N PRO A 96 -16.05 3.84 -6.31
CA PRO A 96 -16.52 3.38 -5.01
C PRO A 96 -17.35 2.10 -5.07
#